data_AF-R9IJ26-F1
#
_entry.id   AF-R9IJ26-F1
#
_cell.length_a   1.000
_cell.length_b   1.000
_cell.length_c   1.000
_cell.angle_alpha   90.00
_cell.angle_beta   90.00
_cell.angle_gamma   90.00
#
_symmetry.space_group_name_H-M   'P 1'
#
loop_
_entity.id
_entity.type
_entity.pdbx_description
1 polymer ?
#
loop_
_entity_poly.entity_id
_entity_poly.type
_entity_poly.pdbx_seq_one_letter_code
_entity_poly.pdbx_strand_id
1 'polypeptide(L)' 'MRINGARQFRGNDGNSYFVQDAHKADMHKGKYILTVKVNGVYKLCYDMFYKLLYFNTIKDAQREVLYSADFIRTM' A
#
# COMPACT_ATOMS: atom_id res chain seq x y z
N MET A 1 8.19 -4.84 10.79
CA MET A 1 8.93 -6.04 10.35
C MET A 1 9.08 -5.97 8.82
N ARG A 2 10.26 -6.27 8.26
CA ARG A 2 10.42 -6.37 6.79
C ARG A 2 10.12 -7.82 6.40
N ILE A 3 9.19 -8.06 5.49
CA ILE A 3 8.89 -9.38 4.93
C ILE A 3 9.16 -9.29 3.43
N ASN A 4 10.12 -10.05 2.92
CA ASN A 4 10.54 -10.06 1.51
C ASN A 4 10.84 -8.65 0.93
N GLY A 5 11.52 -7.80 1.71
CA GLY A 5 11.86 -6.43 1.30
C GLY A 5 10.73 -5.40 1.48
N ALA A 6 9.49 -5.85 1.64
CA ALA A 6 8.34 -4.98 1.91
C ALA A 6 8.19 -4.65 3.40
N ARG A 7 7.73 -3.44 3.72
CA ARG A 7 7.38 -3.06 5.10
C ARG A 7 5.89 -3.28 5.34
N GLN A 8 5.58 -4.06 6.38
CA GLN A 8 4.19 -4.33 6.76
C GLN A 8 3.68 -3.32 7.80
N PHE A 9 2.47 -2.82 7.60
CA PHE A 9 1.72 -1.96 8.52
C PHE A 9 0.31 -2.52 8.73
N ARG A 10 -0.21 -2.39 9.94
CA ARG A 10 -1.58 -2.78 10.28
C ARG A 10 -2.49 -1.57 10.12
N GLY A 11 -3.51 -1.68 9.28
CA GLY A 11 -4.55 -0.65 9.18
C GLY A 11 -5.55 -0.76 10.32
N ASN A 12 -6.28 0.34 10.56
CA ASN A 12 -7.34 0.36 11.57
C ASN A 12 -8.55 -0.51 11.19
N ASP A 13 -8.67 -0.85 9.91
CA ASP A 13 -9.64 -1.82 9.36
C ASP A 13 -9.30 -3.29 9.70
N GLY A 14 -8.18 -3.53 10.39
CA GLY A 14 -7.72 -4.88 10.69
C GLY A 14 -7.06 -5.59 9.51
N ASN A 15 -6.71 -4.90 8.42
CA ASN A 15 -5.94 -5.46 7.33
C ASN A 15 -4.43 -5.25 7.51
N SER A 16 -3.65 -6.14 6.91
CA SER A 16 -2.19 -6.07 6.87
C SER A 16 -1.74 -5.57 5.51
N TYR A 17 -1.26 -4.35 5.47
CA TYR A 17 -0.79 -3.69 4.26
C TYR A 17 0.73 -3.81 4.13
N PHE A 18 1.21 -3.96 2.91
CA PHE A 18 2.62 -4.08 2.57
C PHE A 18 3.02 -2.93 1.65
N VAL A 19 3.99 -2.14 2.09
CA VAL A 19 4.63 -1.09 1.31
C VAL A 19 5.79 -1.73 0.54
N GLN A 20 5.70 -1.67 -0.78
CA GLN A 20 6.69 -2.22 -1.71
C GLN A 20 7.26 -1.10 -2.57
N ASP A 21 8.45 -1.31 -3.14
CA ASP A 21 8.98 -0.39 -4.15
C ASP A 21 8.10 -0.41 -5.40
N ALA A 22 7.84 0.76 -5.97
CA ALA A 22 7.14 0.87 -7.23
C ALA A 22 7.98 0.28 -8.36
N HIS A 23 7.32 -0.25 -9.40
CA HIS A 23 8.01 -0.70 -10.60
C HIS A 23 8.84 0.44 -11.21
N LYS A 24 10.02 0.15 -11.76
CA LYS A 24 10.95 1.18 -12.29
C LYS A 24 10.29 2.15 -13.27
N ALA A 25 9.37 1.64 -14.10
CA ALA A 25 8.64 2.47 -15.08
C ALA A 25 7.69 3.49 -14.41
N ASP A 26 7.18 3.20 -13.22
CA ASP A 26 6.23 4.05 -12.49
C ASP A 26 6.86 4.88 -11.38
N MET A 27 8.18 4.82 -11.19
CA MET A 27 8.88 5.58 -10.15
C MET A 27 8.68 7.10 -10.24
N HIS A 28 8.29 7.62 -11.41
CA HIS A 28 7.93 9.02 -11.61
C HIS A 28 6.61 9.42 -10.94
N LYS A 29 5.73 8.45 -10.63
CA LYS A 29 4.46 8.65 -9.90
C LYS A 29 4.64 8.52 -8.39
N GLY A 30 5.66 7.77 -7.96
CA GLY A 30 6.05 7.59 -6.58
C GLY A 30 7.00 6.42 -6.41
N LYS A 31 7.76 6.41 -5.33
CA LYS A 31 8.78 5.38 -5.05
C LYS A 31 8.19 4.09 -4.50
N TYR A 32 7.02 4.17 -3.87
CA TYR A 32 6.40 3.05 -3.18
C TYR A 32 4.95 2.88 -3.59
N ILE A 33 4.47 1.64 -3.55
CA ILE A 33 3.07 1.26 -3.71
C ILE A 33 2.59 0.49 -2.50
N LEU A 34 1.27 0.42 -2.34
CA LEU A 34 0.62 -0.34 -1.30
C LEU A 34 -0.04 -1.60 -1.87
N THR A 35 0.12 -2.70 -1.14
CA THR A 35 -0.52 -3.98 -1.45
C THR A 35 -1.12 -4.58 -0.18
N VAL A 36 -2.12 -5.43 -0.33
CA VAL A 36 -2.72 -6.19 0.78
C VAL A 36 -2.80 -7.66 0.40
N LYS A 37 -2.64 -8.55 1.38
CA LYS A 37 -2.78 -10.00 1.16
C LYS A 37 -4.21 -10.43 1.47
N VAL A 38 -4.97 -10.81 0.44
CA VAL A 38 -6.35 -11.30 0.55
C VAL A 38 -6.38 -12.74 0.05
N ASN A 39 -6.83 -13.67 0.89
CA ASN A 39 -6.91 -15.10 0.55
C ASN A 39 -5.61 -15.69 -0.02
N GLY A 40 -4.46 -15.28 0.52
CA GLY A 40 -3.15 -15.75 0.05
C GLY A 40 -2.55 -14.96 -1.11
N VAL A 41 -3.34 -14.12 -1.80
CA VAL A 41 -2.94 -13.37 -3.00
C VAL A 41 -2.66 -11.92 -2.64
N TYR A 42 -1.59 -11.36 -3.20
CA TYR A 42 -1.29 -9.93 -3.07
C TYR A 42 -2.11 -9.13 -4.09
N LYS A 43 -2.89 -8.18 -3.58
CA LYS A 43 -3.73 -7.26 -4.37
C LYS A 43 -3.19 -5.84 -4.27
N LEU A 44 -3.40 -5.06 -5.32
CA LEU A 44 -3.00 -3.65 -5.34
C LEU A 44 -4.03 -2.80 -4.59
N CYS A 45 -3.54 -1.73 -3.96
CA CYS A 45 -4.38 -0.81 -3.18
C CYS A 45 -4.61 0.51 -3.94
N TYR A 46 -5.85 0.96 -3.93
CA TYR A 46 -6.34 2.12 -4.66
C TYR A 46 -7.06 3.07 -3.72
N ASP A 47 -7.16 4.35 -4.11
CA ASP A 47 -8.05 5.30 -3.44
C ASP A 47 -9.54 5.02 -3.77
N MET A 48 -10.42 5.84 -3.19
CA MET A 48 -11.87 5.75 -3.43
C MET A 48 -12.28 5.97 -4.90
N PHE A 49 -11.42 6.61 -5.70
CA PHE A 49 -11.63 6.90 -7.12
C PHE A 49 -10.91 5.90 -8.04
N TYR A 50 -10.49 4.75 -7.50
CA TYR A 50 -9.76 3.71 -8.24
C TYR A 50 -8.43 4.16 -8.84
N LYS A 51 -7.78 5.15 -8.23
CA LYS A 51 -6.40 5.52 -8.57
C LYS A 51 -5.44 4.71 -7.71
N LEU A 52 -4.44 4.11 -8.34
CA LEU A 52 -3.44 3.33 -7.62
C LEU A 52 -2.68 4.24 -6.64
N LEU A 53 -2.50 3.75 -5.41
CA LEU A 53 -1.83 4.51 -4.37
C LEU A 53 -0.31 4.45 -4.55
N TYR A 54 0.27 5.59 -4.94
CA TYR A 54 1.71 5.81 -5.00
C TYR A 54 2.17 6.75 -3.88
N PHE A 55 3.34 6.47 -3.32
CA PHE A 55 3.92 7.26 -2.23
C PHE A 55 5.38 7.58 -2.48
N ASN A 56 5.79 8.80 -2.13
CA ASN A 56 7.20 9.20 -2.21
C ASN A 56 8.01 8.70 -1.02
N THR A 57 7.37 8.54 0.14
CA THR A 57 8.01 8.03 1.34
C THR A 57 7.19 6.92 2.00
N ILE A 58 7.88 6.06 2.74
CA ILE A 58 7.25 5.01 3.55
C ILE A 58 6.38 5.61 4.66
N LYS A 59 6.73 6.80 5.18
CA LYS A 59 5.96 7.48 6.21
C LYS A 59 4.59 7.92 5.69
N ASP A 60 4.51 8.36 4.45
CA ASP A 60 3.24 8.74 3.81
C ASP A 60 2.35 7.50 3.63
N ALA A 61 2.93 6.40 3.14
CA ALA A 61 2.22 5.13 3.01
C ALA A 61 1.72 4.60 4.37
N GLN A 62 2.55 4.70 5.41
CA GLN A 62 2.16 4.35 6.77
C GLN A 62 1.01 5.23 7.28
N ARG A 63 1.06 6.54 7.04
CA ARG A 63 -0.01 7.47 7.45
C ARG A 63 -1.32 7.11 6.76
N GLU A 64 -1.29 6.79 5.47
CA GLU A 64 -2.48 6.37 4.73
C GLU A 64 -3.10 5.11 5.32
N VAL A 65 -2.27 4.10 5.59
CA VAL A 65 -2.73 2.85 6.23
C VAL A 65 -3.32 3.10 7.63
N LEU A 66 -2.75 4.01 8.41
CA LEU A 66 -3.21 4.25 9.78
C LEU A 66 -4.48 5.11 9.86
N TYR A 67 -4.68 6.05 8.94
CA TYR A 67 -5.75 7.05 9.07
C TYR A 67 -6.83 6.95 7.99
N SER A 68 -6.55 6.27 6.88
CA SER A 68 -7.43 6.23 5.70
C SER A 68 -7.76 4.81 5.25
N ALA A 69 -7.44 3.77 6.03
CA ALA A 69 -7.62 2.37 5.65
C ALA A 69 -9.04 2.05 5.13
N ASP A 70 -10.07 2.62 5.76
CA ASP A 70 -11.47 2.41 5.38
C ASP A 70 -11.81 2.90 3.97
N PHE A 71 -10.99 3.79 3.39
CA PHE A 71 -11.14 4.33 2.04
C PHE A 71 -10.27 3.60 1.01
N ILE A 72 -9.42 2.67 1.44
CA ILE A 72 -8.55 1.91 0.54
C ILE A 72 -9.38 0.83 -0.16
N ARG A 73 -9.41 0.90 -1.49
CA ARG A 73 -10.00 -0.12 -2.35
C ARG A 73 -8.93 -1.13 -2.76
N THR A 74 -9.35 -2.38 -3.01
CA THR A 74 -8.44 -3.46 -3.40
C THR A 74 -8.96 -4.09 -4.69
N MET A 75 -8.06 -4.33 -5.65
CA MET A 75 -8.35 -5.11 -6.86
C MET A 75 -7.39 -6.29 -6.96
#